data_AF-A0A3S0Z4V6-F1
#
_entry.id   AF-A0A3S0Z4V6-F1
#
_cell.length_a   1.000
_cell.length_b   1.000
_cell.length_c   1.000
_cell.angle_alpha   90.00
_cell.angle_beta   90.00
_cell.angle_gamma   90.00
#
_symmetry.space_group_name_H-M   'P 1'
#
loop_
_entity.id
_entity.type
_entity.pdbx_description
1 polymer ?
#
loop_
_entity_poly.entity_id
_entity_poly.type
_entity_poly.pdbx_seq_one_letter_code
_entity_poly.pdbx_strand_id
1 'polypeptide(L)'
;MSISLLDQLETVSARLEETLSAFQIAKVVNEEANAEANAALNAAINQRSLFWTTVMNSAQSTYFIGMFALLDTDKDSASLYSLIQEIEKTNPNSIPADLKPSLATIKTRYKQFRHKLFGHNDKNREAFAQRLNAAGFTWTSIAADMGTLDHAFKVLHELAKGRQVPAPADSQKMRFAYNLAVEGVVEHTRALLLDVSTTHGAAQTPTR
;
A
#
# COMPACT_ATOMS: atom_id res chain seq x y z
N MET A 1 -14.54 -18.94 18.70
CA MET A 1 -15.18 -19.41 17.45
C MET A 1 -14.22 -19.07 16.32
N SER A 2 -13.84 -20.01 15.45
CA SER A 2 -12.99 -19.70 14.30
C SER A 2 -13.81 -18.98 13.23
N ILE A 3 -13.34 -17.82 12.77
CA ILE A 3 -13.92 -17.07 11.65
C ILE A 3 -13.90 -17.97 10.40
N SER A 4 -14.98 -18.03 9.62
CA SER A 4 -15.03 -18.89 8.43
C SER A 4 -13.98 -18.45 7.40
N LEU A 5 -13.48 -19.37 6.57
CA LEU A 5 -12.47 -19.05 5.54
C LEU A 5 -12.96 -17.96 4.57
N LEU A 6 -14.26 -17.94 4.25
CA LEU A 6 -14.87 -16.92 3.40
C LEU A 6 -14.86 -15.55 4.08
N ASP A 7 -15.27 -15.47 5.34
CA ASP A 7 -15.25 -14.20 6.10
C ASP A 7 -13.82 -13.67 6.27
N GLN A 8 -12.84 -14.57 6.44
CA GLN A 8 -11.43 -14.19 6.47
C GLN A 8 -10.96 -13.63 5.13
N LEU A 9 -11.33 -14.26 4.00
CA LEU A 9 -11.00 -13.76 2.66
C LEU A 9 -11.58 -12.37 2.42
N GLU A 10 -12.83 -12.12 2.80
CA GLU A 10 -13.46 -10.81 2.67
C GLU A 10 -12.75 -9.76 3.53
N THR A 11 -12.45 -10.10 4.78
CA THR A 11 -11.73 -9.20 5.70
C THR A 11 -10.33 -8.85 5.19
N VAL A 12 -9.59 -9.86 4.70
CA VAL A 12 -8.26 -9.66 4.13
C VAL A 12 -8.33 -8.85 2.83
N SER A 13 -9.35 -9.08 1.99
CA SER A 13 -9.57 -8.29 0.78
C SER A 13 -9.83 -6.82 1.09
N ALA A 14 -10.68 -6.52 2.08
CA ALA A 14 -10.97 -5.14 2.48
C ALA A 14 -9.72 -4.43 3.05
N ARG A 15 -8.93 -5.14 3.88
CA ARG A 15 -7.65 -4.61 4.38
C ARG A 15 -6.65 -4.37 3.27
N LEU A 16 -6.59 -5.25 2.27
CA LEU A 16 -5.74 -5.09 1.12
C LEU A 16 -6.15 -3.87 0.29
N GLU A 17 -7.45 -3.65 0.10
CA GLU A 17 -8.00 -2.45 -0.56
C GLU A 17 -7.53 -1.16 0.10
N GLU A 18 -7.74 -1.03 1.42
CA GLU A 18 -7.33 0.14 2.20
C GLU A 18 -5.81 0.36 2.14
N THR A 19 -5.04 -0.72 2.30
CA THR A 19 -3.57 -0.68 2.29
C THR A 19 -3.03 -0.24 0.94
N LEU A 20 -3.51 -0.85 -0.15
CA LEU A 20 -3.06 -0.54 -1.50
C LEU A 20 -3.49 0.86 -1.93
N SER A 21 -4.73 1.27 -1.60
CA SER A 21 -5.22 2.62 -1.91
C SER A 21 -4.40 3.69 -1.21
N ALA A 22 -4.15 3.53 0.09
CA ALA A 22 -3.32 4.47 0.85
C ALA A 22 -1.88 4.52 0.32
N PHE A 23 -1.31 3.38 -0.06
CA PHE A 23 -0.01 3.33 -0.72
C PHE A 23 0.00 4.10 -2.04
N GLN A 24 -1.02 3.92 -2.89
CA GLN A 24 -1.11 4.62 -4.18
C GLN A 24 -1.22 6.12 -4.02
N ILE A 25 -2.01 6.63 -3.06
CA ILE A 25 -2.08 8.07 -2.76
C ILE A 25 -0.67 8.60 -2.47
N ALA A 26 0.03 7.94 -1.53
CA ALA A 26 1.36 8.37 -1.12
C ALA A 26 2.36 8.32 -2.28
N LYS A 27 2.29 7.26 -3.10
CA LYS A 27 3.16 7.07 -4.26
C LYS A 27 2.93 8.17 -5.31
N VAL A 28 1.69 8.36 -5.76
CA VAL A 28 1.33 9.34 -6.80
C VAL A 28 1.75 10.74 -6.39
N VAL A 29 1.45 11.15 -5.15
CA VAL A 29 1.84 12.48 -4.63
C VAL A 29 3.37 12.65 -4.64
N ASN A 30 4.15 11.63 -4.24
CA ASN A 30 5.61 11.75 -4.22
C ASN A 30 6.24 11.71 -5.61
N GLU A 31 5.73 10.89 -6.52
CA GLU A 31 6.26 10.79 -7.89
C GLU A 31 5.94 12.04 -8.71
N GLU A 32 4.70 12.53 -8.68
CA GLU A 32 4.27 13.65 -9.51
C GLU A 32 4.68 15.02 -8.94
N ALA A 33 4.71 15.17 -7.61
CA ALA A 33 5.16 16.41 -6.97
C ALA A 33 6.64 16.40 -6.58
N ASN A 34 7.45 15.61 -7.28
CA ASN A 34 8.90 15.65 -7.16
C ASN A 34 9.41 17.00 -7.70
N ALA A 35 10.22 17.73 -6.91
CA ALA A 35 10.71 19.06 -7.29
C ALA A 35 11.59 19.04 -8.56
N GLU A 36 12.33 17.95 -8.79
CA GLU A 36 13.16 17.77 -9.98
C GLU A 36 12.33 17.47 -11.22
N ALA A 37 11.21 16.75 -11.06
CA ALA A 37 10.32 16.38 -12.15
C ALA A 37 9.27 17.47 -12.47
N ASN A 38 8.77 18.17 -11.45
CA ASN A 38 7.69 19.16 -11.57
C ASN A 38 7.77 20.23 -10.46
N ALA A 39 8.69 21.18 -10.64
CA ALA A 39 8.92 22.27 -9.68
C ALA A 39 7.67 23.14 -9.41
N ALA A 40 6.84 23.38 -10.43
CA ALA A 40 5.63 24.20 -10.29
C ALA A 40 4.57 23.52 -9.40
N LEU A 41 4.30 22.22 -9.62
CA LEU A 41 3.40 21.45 -8.77
C LEU A 41 3.96 21.31 -7.35
N ASN A 42 5.25 21.05 -7.21
CA ASN A 42 5.90 20.98 -5.90
C ASN A 42 5.72 22.30 -5.12
N ALA A 43 5.91 23.46 -5.77
CA ALA A 43 5.69 24.77 -5.17
C ALA A 43 4.22 24.97 -4.76
N ALA A 44 3.26 24.62 -5.62
CA ALA A 44 1.82 24.73 -5.31
C ALA A 44 1.40 23.84 -4.12
N ILE A 45 1.96 22.63 -4.03
CA ILE A 45 1.76 21.74 -2.87
C ILE A 45 2.36 22.35 -1.60
N ASN A 46 3.58 22.90 -1.68
CA ASN A 46 4.26 23.49 -0.52
C ASN A 46 3.51 24.71 0.04
N GLN A 47 2.82 25.50 -0.79
CA GLN A 47 1.95 26.58 -0.31
C GLN A 47 0.80 26.08 0.57
N ARG A 48 0.37 24.83 0.38
CA ARG A 48 -0.65 24.14 1.20
C ARG A 48 -0.03 23.06 2.08
N SER A 49 1.20 23.27 2.56
CA SER A 49 2.01 22.27 3.26
C SER A 49 1.27 21.54 4.38
N LEU A 50 0.48 22.23 5.22
CA LEU A 50 -0.25 21.58 6.33
C LEU A 50 -1.26 20.53 5.87
N PHE A 51 -2.02 20.83 4.82
CA PHE A 51 -2.99 19.88 4.25
C PHE A 51 -2.26 18.64 3.72
N TRP A 52 -1.24 18.86 2.87
CA TRP A 52 -0.51 17.77 2.24
C TRP A 52 0.33 16.95 3.22
N THR A 53 0.93 17.57 4.22
CA THR A 53 1.59 16.84 5.32
C THR A 53 0.59 15.95 6.06
N THR A 54 -0.64 16.43 6.31
CA THR A 54 -1.67 15.63 6.97
C THR A 54 -2.12 14.45 6.10
N VAL A 55 -2.38 14.69 4.81
CA VAL A 55 -2.74 13.64 3.84
C VAL A 55 -1.63 12.58 3.75
N MET A 56 -0.37 13.01 3.62
CA MET A 56 0.77 12.10 3.51
C MET A 56 0.98 11.28 4.77
N ASN A 57 0.91 11.91 5.96
CA ASN A 57 1.05 11.19 7.22
C ASN A 57 -0.10 10.18 7.43
N SER A 58 -1.32 10.55 7.05
CA SER A 58 -2.47 9.66 7.11
C SER A 58 -2.30 8.47 6.18
N ALA A 59 -2.03 8.70 4.90
CA ALA A 59 -1.82 7.65 3.91
C ALA A 59 -0.68 6.70 4.33
N GLN A 60 0.45 7.25 4.79
CA GLN A 60 1.59 6.47 5.26
C GLN A 60 1.24 5.62 6.46
N SER A 61 0.64 6.23 7.49
CA SER A 61 0.22 5.49 8.69
C SER A 61 -0.74 4.36 8.33
N THR A 62 -1.71 4.62 7.46
CA THR A 62 -2.71 3.64 7.02
C THR A 62 -2.05 2.45 6.31
N TYR A 63 -1.21 2.67 5.29
CA TYR A 63 -0.62 1.52 4.61
C TYR A 63 0.38 0.76 5.50
N PHE A 64 1.10 1.43 6.41
CA PHE A 64 1.98 0.76 7.38
C PHE A 64 1.19 -0.12 8.35
N ILE A 65 0.11 0.40 8.94
CA ILE A 65 -0.77 -0.36 9.83
C ILE A 65 -1.41 -1.52 9.08
N GLY A 66 -1.92 -1.27 7.87
CA GLY A 66 -2.54 -2.27 7.01
C GLY A 66 -1.61 -3.44 6.69
N MET A 67 -0.34 -3.18 6.33
CA MET A 67 0.66 -4.24 6.13
C MET A 67 0.88 -5.09 7.38
N PHE A 68 0.95 -4.48 8.57
CA PHE A 68 1.09 -5.25 9.81
C PHE A 68 -0.12 -6.13 10.08
N ALA A 69 -1.32 -5.63 9.83
CA ALA A 69 -2.55 -6.39 9.98
C ALA A 69 -2.61 -7.57 8.98
N LEU A 70 -2.25 -7.34 7.72
CA LEU A 70 -2.18 -8.39 6.69
C LEU A 70 -1.15 -9.48 7.01
N LEU A 71 -0.09 -9.13 7.73
CA LEU A 71 1.01 -10.02 8.11
C LEU A 71 0.93 -10.48 9.58
N ASP A 72 -0.21 -10.27 10.24
CA ASP A 72 -0.41 -10.72 11.61
C ASP A 72 -0.34 -12.25 11.68
N THR A 73 0.27 -12.78 12.72
CA THR A 73 0.38 -14.23 12.95
C THR A 73 -0.52 -14.71 14.08
N ASP A 74 -1.25 -13.79 14.73
CA ASP A 74 -2.25 -14.17 15.72
C ASP A 74 -3.39 -14.97 15.06
N LYS A 75 -3.79 -16.06 15.71
CA LYS A 75 -4.80 -17.01 15.23
C LYS A 75 -6.21 -16.41 15.17
N ASP A 76 -6.44 -15.35 15.94
CA ASP A 76 -7.73 -14.67 16.04
C ASP A 76 -7.81 -13.44 15.09
N SER A 77 -6.76 -13.20 14.30
CA SER A 77 -6.66 -12.09 13.34
C SER A 77 -6.80 -12.57 11.91
N ALA A 78 -7.74 -12.02 11.14
CA ALA A 78 -7.88 -12.32 9.72
C ALA A 78 -6.71 -11.73 8.91
N SER A 79 -5.73 -12.56 8.57
CA SER A 79 -4.48 -12.17 7.92
C SER A 79 -4.11 -13.16 6.81
N LEU A 80 -3.07 -12.85 6.05
CA LEU A 80 -2.52 -13.81 5.08
C LEU A 80 -2.02 -15.09 5.78
N TYR A 81 -1.49 -14.99 7.00
CA TYR A 81 -1.06 -16.17 7.77
C TYR A 81 -2.24 -16.97 8.32
N SER A 82 -3.34 -16.34 8.75
CA SER A 82 -4.52 -17.08 9.21
C SER A 82 -5.17 -17.83 8.06
N LEU A 83 -5.26 -17.22 6.86
CA LEU A 83 -5.71 -17.88 5.64
C LEU A 83 -4.84 -19.10 5.29
N ILE A 84 -3.52 -18.96 5.35
CA ILE A 84 -2.57 -20.06 5.15
C ILE A 84 -2.88 -21.20 6.12
N GLN A 85 -3.02 -20.92 7.42
CA GLN A 85 -3.29 -21.93 8.45
C GLN A 85 -4.61 -22.66 8.19
N GLU A 86 -5.69 -21.95 7.82
CA GLU A 86 -6.98 -22.58 7.52
C GLU A 86 -6.92 -23.45 6.26
N ILE A 87 -6.25 -23.00 5.21
CA ILE A 87 -6.08 -23.79 3.99
C ILE A 87 -5.27 -25.06 4.29
N GLU A 88 -4.18 -24.96 5.06
CA GLU A 88 -3.33 -26.11 5.40
C GLU A 88 -4.05 -27.18 6.24
N LYS A 89 -5.06 -26.82 7.05
CA LYS A 89 -5.89 -27.82 7.74
C LYS A 89 -6.64 -28.74 6.79
N THR A 90 -7.02 -28.22 5.62
CA THR A 90 -7.79 -28.96 4.61
C THR A 90 -6.89 -29.54 3.51
N ASN A 91 -5.79 -28.87 3.18
CA ASN A 91 -4.86 -29.28 2.12
C ASN A 91 -3.40 -28.97 2.51
N PRO A 92 -2.74 -29.88 3.28
CA PRO A 92 -1.45 -29.62 3.95
C PRO A 92 -0.25 -29.32 3.06
N ASN A 93 -0.34 -29.52 1.74
CA ASN A 93 0.79 -29.33 0.81
C ASN A 93 0.46 -28.38 -0.35
N SER A 94 -0.62 -27.60 -0.23
CA SER A 94 -1.10 -26.72 -1.29
C SER A 94 -0.42 -25.35 -1.35
N ILE A 95 0.18 -24.92 -0.25
CA ILE A 95 0.80 -23.60 -0.15
C ILE A 95 2.16 -23.62 -0.86
N PRO A 96 2.43 -22.69 -1.79
CA PRO A 96 3.75 -22.56 -2.40
C PRO A 96 4.85 -22.36 -1.36
N ALA A 97 5.97 -23.08 -1.53
CA ALA A 97 7.05 -23.13 -0.55
C ALA A 97 7.70 -21.76 -0.26
N ASP A 98 7.65 -20.86 -1.24
CA ASP A 98 8.20 -19.50 -1.21
C ASP A 98 7.25 -18.46 -0.59
N LEU A 99 5.95 -18.77 -0.45
CA LEU A 99 4.95 -17.83 0.03
C LEU A 99 5.20 -17.39 1.49
N LYS A 100 5.31 -18.37 2.40
CA LYS A 100 5.57 -18.09 3.84
C LYS A 100 6.90 -17.35 4.05
N PRO A 101 8.04 -17.76 3.45
CA PRO A 101 9.29 -17.01 3.52
C PRO A 101 9.20 -15.57 3.00
N SER A 102 8.47 -15.35 1.91
CA SER A 102 8.29 -14.01 1.32
C SER A 102 7.55 -13.09 2.28
N LEU A 103 6.42 -13.56 2.85
CA LEU A 103 5.66 -12.80 3.85
C LEU A 103 6.49 -12.53 5.12
N ALA A 104 7.32 -13.49 5.55
CA ALA A 104 8.16 -13.34 6.74
C ALA A 104 9.27 -12.29 6.52
N THR A 105 9.83 -12.24 5.31
CA THR A 105 10.83 -11.25 4.90
C THR A 105 10.24 -9.84 4.95
N ILE A 106 9.04 -9.65 4.39
CA ILE A 106 8.31 -8.38 4.44
C ILE A 106 8.05 -8.01 5.91
N LYS A 107 7.43 -8.89 6.69
CA LYS A 107 7.10 -8.64 8.11
C LYS A 107 8.32 -8.19 8.91
N THR A 108 9.46 -8.86 8.73
CA THR A 108 10.71 -8.53 9.43
C THR A 108 11.20 -7.14 9.07
N ARG A 109 11.20 -6.82 7.77
CA ARG A 109 11.62 -5.50 7.26
C ARG A 109 10.76 -4.39 7.86
N TYR A 110 9.44 -4.53 7.81
CA TYR A 110 8.52 -3.51 8.34
C TYR A 110 8.56 -3.42 9.87
N LYS A 111 8.77 -4.53 10.59
CA LYS A 111 8.93 -4.53 12.06
C LYS A 111 10.12 -3.67 12.50
N GLN A 112 11.26 -3.78 11.82
CA GLN A 112 12.44 -2.95 12.10
C GLN A 112 12.15 -1.46 11.85
N PHE A 113 11.28 -1.15 10.91
CA PHE A 113 10.95 0.20 10.51
C PHE A 113 9.89 0.88 11.38
N ARG A 114 8.95 0.11 11.97
CA ARG A 114 7.92 0.61 12.90
C ARG A 114 8.52 1.49 14.00
N HIS A 115 9.62 1.07 14.61
CA HIS A 115 10.27 1.81 15.68
C HIS A 115 10.87 3.15 15.21
N LYS A 116 11.26 3.26 13.94
CA LYS A 116 11.81 4.49 13.34
C LYS A 116 10.71 5.48 12.94
N LEU A 117 9.55 4.99 12.52
CA LEU A 117 8.41 5.81 12.11
C LEU A 117 7.65 6.43 13.28
N PHE A 118 7.26 5.61 14.25
CA PHE A 118 6.38 6.06 15.34
C PHE A 118 7.15 6.68 16.52
N GLY A 119 8.47 6.82 16.40
CA GLY A 119 9.33 7.43 17.43
C GLY A 119 9.52 8.95 17.29
N HIS A 120 9.08 9.58 16.20
CA HIS A 120 9.45 10.98 15.90
C HIS A 120 8.33 11.80 15.22
N ASN A 121 8.04 12.98 15.77
CA ASN A 121 7.02 13.94 15.30
C ASN A 121 7.57 14.98 14.31
N ASP A 122 8.42 14.57 13.36
CA ASP A 122 9.07 15.52 12.45
C ASP A 122 8.11 15.99 11.34
N LYS A 123 7.94 17.29 11.15
CA LYS A 123 6.95 17.87 10.22
C LYS A 123 7.45 18.00 8.77
N ASN A 124 8.73 17.70 8.52
CA ASN A 124 9.36 17.87 7.21
C ASN A 124 9.26 16.59 6.36
N ARG A 125 8.46 16.64 5.27
CA ARG A 125 8.25 15.55 4.30
C ARG A 125 9.57 15.05 3.68
N GLU A 126 10.50 15.94 3.38
CA GLU A 126 11.77 15.59 2.72
C GLU A 126 12.71 14.88 3.68
N ALA A 127 12.75 15.31 4.95
CA ALA A 127 13.51 14.62 5.99
C ALA A 127 12.96 13.20 6.23
N PHE A 128 11.65 13.01 6.10
CA PHE A 128 11.02 11.69 6.17
C PHE A 128 11.40 10.79 4.98
N ALA A 129 11.36 11.32 3.75
CA ALA A 129 11.80 10.61 2.55
C ALA A 129 13.29 10.22 2.61
N GLN A 130 14.15 11.11 3.11
CA GLN A 130 15.57 10.83 3.32
C GLN A 130 15.78 9.71 4.35
N ARG A 131 14.98 9.64 5.41
CA ARG A 131 15.05 8.55 6.42
C ARG A 131 14.56 7.21 5.87
N LEU A 132 13.51 7.22 5.06
CA LEU A 132 13.04 6.04 4.32
C LEU A 132 14.17 5.49 3.44
N ASN A 133 14.78 6.37 2.63
CA ASN A 133 15.90 6.01 1.77
C ASN A 133 17.12 5.50 2.58
N ALA A 134 17.49 6.19 3.66
CA ALA A 134 18.59 5.77 4.54
C ALA A 134 18.33 4.42 5.24
N ALA A 135 17.06 4.03 5.39
CA ALA A 135 16.66 2.72 5.93
C ALA A 135 16.49 1.65 4.84
N GLY A 136 16.80 1.95 3.57
CA GLY A 136 16.64 1.01 2.44
C GLY A 136 15.18 0.82 1.99
N PHE A 137 14.26 1.67 2.46
CA PHE A 137 12.87 1.70 2.01
C PHE A 137 12.72 2.72 0.89
N THR A 138 12.91 2.25 -0.34
CA THR A 138 12.62 3.03 -1.54
C THR A 138 11.18 2.81 -1.97
N TRP A 139 10.59 3.74 -2.73
CA TRP A 139 9.26 3.55 -3.31
C TRP A 139 9.17 2.25 -4.12
N THR A 140 10.25 1.89 -4.81
CA THR A 140 10.36 0.63 -5.56
C THR A 140 10.28 -0.59 -4.64
N SER A 141 10.97 -0.59 -3.49
CA SER A 141 10.92 -1.73 -2.57
C SER A 141 9.56 -1.86 -1.90
N ILE A 142 8.94 -0.75 -1.51
CA ILE A 142 7.57 -0.75 -0.97
C ILE A 142 6.58 -1.25 -2.03
N ALA A 143 6.68 -0.79 -3.28
CA ALA A 143 5.82 -1.26 -4.37
C ALA A 143 5.95 -2.78 -4.61
N ALA A 144 7.17 -3.31 -4.55
CA ALA A 144 7.42 -4.75 -4.66
C ALA A 144 6.80 -5.54 -3.49
N ASP A 145 6.89 -5.02 -2.27
CA ASP A 145 6.26 -5.63 -1.10
C ASP A 145 4.73 -5.64 -1.24
N MET A 146 4.12 -4.51 -1.66
CA MET A 146 2.68 -4.43 -1.93
C MET A 146 2.22 -5.41 -3.01
N GLY A 147 3.00 -5.56 -4.09
CA GLY A 147 2.74 -6.55 -5.14
C GLY A 147 2.84 -7.99 -4.62
N THR A 148 3.74 -8.25 -3.67
CA THR A 148 3.85 -9.57 -3.03
C THR A 148 2.64 -9.87 -2.15
N LEU A 149 2.13 -8.89 -1.40
CA LEU A 149 0.91 -9.05 -0.60
C LEU A 149 -0.33 -9.29 -1.49
N ASP A 150 -0.46 -8.53 -2.58
CA ASP A 150 -1.51 -8.72 -3.59
C ASP A 150 -1.45 -10.12 -4.21
N HIS A 151 -0.25 -10.55 -4.64
CA HIS A 151 -0.06 -11.89 -5.19
C HIS A 151 -0.40 -12.98 -4.16
N ALA A 152 0.06 -12.83 -2.91
CA ALA A 152 -0.21 -13.78 -1.85
C ALA A 152 -1.72 -13.95 -1.61
N PHE A 153 -2.46 -12.84 -1.53
CA PHE A 153 -3.91 -12.91 -1.40
C PHE A 153 -4.56 -13.68 -2.56
N LYS A 154 -4.16 -13.38 -3.80
CA LYS A 154 -4.72 -14.04 -5.00
C LYS A 154 -4.45 -15.54 -5.02
N VAL A 155 -3.25 -15.96 -4.64
CA VAL A 155 -2.90 -17.38 -4.47
C VAL A 155 -3.81 -18.04 -3.43
N LEU A 156 -3.91 -17.44 -2.25
CA LEU A 156 -4.70 -18.00 -1.15
C LEU A 156 -6.20 -18.05 -1.49
N HIS A 157 -6.70 -17.05 -2.21
CA HIS A 157 -8.08 -17.02 -2.69
C HIS A 157 -8.38 -18.15 -3.69
N GLU A 158 -7.49 -18.41 -4.66
CA GLU A 158 -7.69 -19.53 -5.60
C GLU A 158 -7.60 -20.89 -4.88
N LEU A 159 -6.63 -21.05 -3.97
CA LEU A 159 -6.51 -22.25 -3.15
C LEU A 159 -7.74 -22.50 -2.28
N ALA A 160 -8.30 -21.47 -1.66
CA ALA A 160 -9.54 -21.56 -0.88
C ALA A 160 -10.75 -21.99 -1.73
N LYS A 161 -10.72 -21.73 -3.04
CA LYS A 161 -11.74 -22.17 -4.01
C LYS A 161 -11.43 -23.55 -4.62
N GLY A 162 -10.39 -24.23 -4.17
CA GLY A 162 -9.95 -25.52 -4.72
C GLY A 162 -9.39 -25.43 -6.14
N ARG A 163 -8.90 -24.25 -6.54
CA ARG A 163 -8.35 -23.98 -7.88
C ARG A 163 -6.83 -24.02 -7.86
N GLN A 164 -6.24 -24.03 -9.06
CA GLN A 164 -4.79 -24.05 -9.24
C GLN A 164 -4.16 -22.72 -8.81
N VAL A 165 -2.96 -22.80 -8.22
CA VAL A 165 -2.14 -21.63 -7.90
C VAL A 165 -1.85 -20.83 -9.18
N PRO A 166 -2.21 -19.54 -9.24
CA PRO A 166 -1.90 -18.71 -10.40
C PRO A 166 -0.38 -18.47 -10.48
N ALA A 167 0.18 -18.56 -11.69
CA ALA A 167 1.54 -18.08 -11.92
C ALA A 167 1.62 -16.56 -11.66
N PRO A 168 2.81 -16.00 -11.33
CA PRO A 168 2.94 -14.56 -11.04
C PRO A 168 2.41 -13.65 -12.15
N ALA A 169 2.66 -14.00 -13.42
CA ALA A 169 2.17 -13.24 -14.57
C ALA A 169 0.63 -13.27 -14.72
N ASP A 170 -0.01 -14.37 -14.32
CA ASP A 170 -1.46 -14.51 -14.38
C ASP A 170 -2.13 -13.84 -13.19
N SER A 171 -1.51 -13.91 -12.00
CA SER A 171 -1.93 -13.18 -10.81
C SER A 171 -2.02 -11.66 -11.06
N GLN A 172 -1.14 -11.09 -11.88
CA GLN A 172 -1.20 -9.67 -12.25
C GLN A 172 -2.43 -9.30 -13.09
N LYS A 173 -2.96 -10.27 -13.86
CA LYS A 173 -4.15 -10.09 -14.71
C LYS A 173 -5.45 -10.34 -13.95
N MET A 174 -5.40 -11.11 -12.86
CA MET A 174 -6.56 -11.33 -12.01
C MET A 174 -7.08 -9.99 -11.44
N ARG A 175 -8.39 -9.82 -11.51
CA ARG A 175 -9.10 -8.62 -11.04
C ARG A 175 -10.13 -9.01 -9.98
N PHE A 176 -10.13 -8.24 -8.91
CA PHE A 176 -10.99 -8.29 -7.74
C PHE A 176 -11.65 -6.92 -7.55
N ALA A 177 -12.70 -6.86 -6.74
CA ALA A 177 -13.42 -5.62 -6.48
C ALA A 177 -12.48 -4.49 -5.99
N TYR A 178 -11.54 -4.81 -5.10
CA TYR A 178 -10.57 -3.83 -4.59
C TYR A 178 -9.66 -3.24 -5.68
N ASN A 179 -9.44 -3.93 -6.80
CA ASN A 179 -8.62 -3.37 -7.88
C ASN A 179 -9.26 -2.12 -8.49
N LEU A 180 -10.58 -2.09 -8.63
CA LEU A 180 -11.31 -0.93 -9.15
C LEU A 180 -11.20 0.26 -8.18
N ALA A 181 -11.30 0.01 -6.87
CA ALA A 181 -11.13 1.03 -5.85
C ALA A 181 -9.72 1.64 -5.90
N VAL A 182 -8.69 0.79 -5.99
CA VAL A 182 -7.29 1.24 -6.09
C VAL A 182 -7.05 2.05 -7.37
N GLU A 183 -7.57 1.61 -8.52
CA GLU A 183 -7.50 2.33 -9.79
C GLU A 183 -8.18 3.71 -9.71
N GLY A 184 -9.39 3.77 -9.15
CA GLY A 184 -10.11 5.04 -8.96
C GLY A 184 -9.40 6.00 -8.01
N VAL A 185 -8.77 5.50 -6.94
CA VAL A 185 -7.96 6.33 -6.02
C VAL A 185 -6.76 6.95 -6.74
N VAL A 186 -6.09 6.19 -7.62
CA VAL A 186 -4.99 6.74 -8.44
C VAL A 186 -5.50 7.85 -9.34
N GLU A 187 -6.60 7.62 -10.07
CA GLU A 187 -7.20 8.61 -10.96
C GLU A 187 -7.60 9.89 -10.22
N HIS A 188 -8.35 9.77 -9.12
CA HIS A 188 -8.79 10.91 -8.33
C HIS A 188 -7.62 11.67 -7.69
N THR A 189 -6.58 10.98 -7.25
CA THR A 189 -5.38 11.63 -6.68
C THR A 189 -4.68 12.46 -7.75
N ARG A 190 -4.52 11.93 -8.98
CA ARG A 190 -3.94 12.68 -10.10
C ARG A 190 -4.77 13.90 -10.49
N ALA A 191 -6.10 13.74 -10.57
CA ALA A 191 -7.00 14.84 -10.87
C ALA A 191 -6.86 15.97 -9.84
N LEU A 192 -6.81 15.63 -8.54
CA LEU A 192 -6.60 16.59 -7.47
C LEU A 192 -5.26 17.33 -7.59
N LEU A 193 -4.18 16.62 -7.95
CA LEU A 193 -2.87 17.24 -8.16
C LEU A 193 -2.88 18.20 -9.36
N LEU A 194 -3.57 17.82 -10.44
CA LEU A 194 -3.74 18.68 -11.62
C LEU A 194 -4.50 19.96 -11.27
N ASP A 195 -5.62 19.87 -10.56
CA ASP A 195 -6.41 21.04 -10.14
C ASP A 195 -5.59 22.03 -9.30
N VAL A 196 -4.73 21.51 -8.43
CA VAL A 196 -3.84 22.33 -7.60
C VAL A 196 -2.80 23.05 -8.46
N SER A 197 -2.34 22.45 -9.56
CA SER A 197 -1.41 23.09 -10.49
C SER A 197 -2.05 24.18 -11.36
N THR A 198 -3.31 24.01 -11.79
CA THR A 198 -4.00 24.92 -12.71
C THR A 198 -4.55 26.17 -12.01
N THR A 199 -4.91 26.06 -10.73
CA THR A 199 -5.41 27.19 -9.92
C THR A 199 -4.33 28.29 -9.70
N HIS A 200 -3.07 28.06 -10.08
CA HIS A 200 -1.98 29.05 -10.00
C HIS A 200 -1.49 29.57 -11.36
N GLY A 201 -2.04 29.06 -12.48
CA GLY A 201 -1.75 29.57 -13.83
C GLY A 201 -2.61 30.77 -14.26
N ALA A 202 -3.70 31.08 -13.54
CA ALA A 202 -4.68 32.09 -13.94
C ALA A 202 -4.46 33.50 -13.36
N ALA A 203 -3.42 33.71 -12.54
CA ALA A 203 -3.24 34.94 -11.78
C ALA A 203 -2.09 35.85 -12.30
N GLN A 204 -1.88 35.98 -13.61
CA GLN A 204 -1.04 37.06 -14.17
C GLN A 204 -1.52 37.49 -15.55
N THR A 205 -2.48 38.42 -15.59
CA THR A 205 -2.57 39.36 -16.71
C THR A 205 -2.83 40.74 -16.12
N PRO A 206 -1.81 41.61 -15.99
CA PRO A 206 -2.05 42.99 -15.66
C PRO A 206 -2.66 43.64 -16.90
N THR A 207 -3.94 43.96 -16.84
CA THR A 207 -4.57 44.92 -17.76
C THR A 207 -3.81 46.24 -17.63
N ARG A 208 -3.22 46.67 -18.75
CA ARG A 208 -2.56 47.96 -18.93
C ARG A 208 -3.51 49.13 -18.74
#